data_AF-A0A9D7IV79-F1
#
_entry.id   AF-A0A9D7IV79-F1
#
_cell.length_a   1.000
_cell.length_b   1.000
_cell.length_c   1.000
_cell.angle_alpha   90.00
_cell.angle_beta   90.00
_cell.angle_gamma   90.00
#
_symmetry.space_group_name_H-M   'P 1'
#
loop_
_entity.id
_entity.type
_entity.pdbx_description
1 polymer ?
#
loop_
_entity_poly.entity_id
_entity_poly.type
_entity_poly.pdbx_seq_one_letter_code
_entity_poly.pdbx_strand_id
1 'polypeptide(L)'
;MTYNVSRLPKEARGLLGPYFPGFNLTRIRIQEGIPWYVVGRPRGYADRNKIYLARGEFRIDTVEGMSLLAHEIVHCRQYEMFGVWNFRARYLGDYLMNLRRGMSLDEAYRNIPFEVEARMIERQVFSEISRLSAETLDQLKKLMI
;
A
#
# COMPACT_ATOMS: atom_id res chain seq x y z
N MET A 1 3.29 9.32 22.08
CA MET A 1 3.96 8.44 21.10
C MET A 1 4.43 9.32 19.95
N THR A 2 5.74 9.45 19.74
CA THR A 2 6.31 10.21 18.62
C THR A 2 6.44 9.28 17.42
N TYR A 3 5.88 9.66 16.28
CA TYR A 3 6.05 8.95 15.01
C TYR A 3 7.26 9.55 14.29
N ASN A 4 8.18 8.71 13.82
CA ASN A 4 9.22 9.16 12.89
C ASN A 4 8.56 9.44 11.54
N VAL A 5 8.55 10.70 11.11
CA VAL A 5 7.91 11.13 9.87
C VAL A 5 8.96 11.33 8.79
N SER A 6 8.81 10.64 7.67
CA SER A 6 9.65 10.82 6.48
C SER A 6 8.82 11.10 5.24
N ARG A 7 9.46 11.62 4.19
CA ARG A 7 8.85 11.72 2.85
C ARG A 7 9.04 10.37 2.14
N LEU A 8 8.16 10.06 1.18
CA LEU A 8 8.37 8.94 0.28
C LEU A 8 9.72 9.10 -0.46
N PRO A 9 10.66 8.14 -0.34
CA PRO A 9 11.98 8.23 -0.96
C PRO A 9 11.92 8.46 -2.47
N LYS A 10 12.99 9.04 -3.06
CA LYS A 10 13.01 9.36 -4.49
C LYS A 10 12.99 8.08 -5.34
N GLU A 11 13.69 7.06 -4.87
CA GLU A 11 13.80 5.73 -5.46
C GLU A 11 12.43 5.07 -5.51
N ALA A 12 11.72 5.05 -4.37
CA ALA A 12 10.36 4.53 -4.29
C ALA A 12 9.38 5.30 -5.20
N ARG A 13 9.51 6.63 -5.28
CA ARG A 13 8.70 7.44 -6.22
C ARG A 13 8.98 7.10 -7.69
N GLY A 14 10.25 6.91 -8.04
CA GLY A 14 10.65 6.56 -9.40
C GLY A 14 10.11 5.20 -9.81
N LEU A 15 10.23 4.21 -8.93
CA LEU A 15 9.77 2.84 -9.18
C LEU A 15 8.24 2.74 -9.22
N LEU A 16 7.54 3.42 -8.30
CA LEU A 16 6.08 3.31 -8.16
C LEU A 16 5.32 4.30 -9.05
N GLY A 17 5.95 5.36 -9.54
CA GLY A 17 5.32 6.39 -10.37
C GLY A 17 4.45 5.85 -11.52
N PRO A 18 4.90 4.86 -12.30
CA PRO A 18 4.12 4.28 -13.40
C PRO A 18 2.76 3.70 -12.99
N TYR A 19 2.59 3.21 -11.76
CA TYR A 19 1.32 2.63 -11.28
C TYR A 19 0.32 3.69 -10.79
N PHE A 20 0.75 4.94 -10.62
CA PHE A 20 -0.05 6.04 -10.08
C PHE A 20 -0.07 7.26 -11.01
N PRO A 21 -0.49 7.11 -12.27
CA PRO A 21 -0.54 8.23 -13.22
C PRO A 21 -1.46 9.34 -12.69
N GLY A 22 -1.00 10.58 -12.74
CA GLY A 22 -1.73 11.76 -12.28
C GLY A 22 -1.81 11.96 -10.76
N PHE A 23 -1.37 10.99 -9.95
CA PHE A 23 -1.36 11.13 -8.49
C PHE A 23 -0.01 11.68 -8.00
N ASN A 24 -0.03 12.77 -7.24
CA ASN A 24 1.21 13.42 -6.79
C ASN A 24 1.84 12.70 -5.59
N LEU A 25 2.73 11.73 -5.86
CA LEU A 25 3.45 10.96 -4.84
C LEU A 25 4.31 11.80 -3.87
N THR A 26 4.66 13.04 -4.21
CA THR A 26 5.48 13.91 -3.32
C THR A 26 4.74 14.36 -2.06
N ARG A 27 3.40 14.25 -2.05
CA ARG A 27 2.57 14.57 -0.89
C ARG A 27 2.57 13.48 0.19
N ILE A 28 2.99 12.26 -0.16
CA ILE A 28 2.99 11.12 0.75
C ILE A 28 3.97 11.35 1.91
N ARG A 29 3.52 11.01 3.11
CA ARG A 29 4.31 11.00 4.34
C ARG A 29 4.26 9.62 4.95
N ILE A 30 5.42 9.08 5.28
CA ILE A 30 5.55 7.75 5.88
C ILE A 30 5.78 7.94 7.38
N GLN A 31 5.11 7.13 8.18
CA GLN A 31 5.17 7.13 9.64
C GLN A 31 5.43 5.71 10.11
N GLU A 32 6.42 5.54 10.98
CA GLU A 32 6.69 4.25 11.59
C GLU A 32 5.84 4.06 12.87
N GLY A 33 5.15 2.93 12.95
CA GLY A 33 4.20 2.56 14.00
C GLY A 33 2.75 2.76 13.58
N ILE A 34 1.91 1.76 13.88
CA ILE A 34 0.46 1.83 13.66
C ILE A 34 -0.19 2.74 14.72
N PRO A 35 -1.13 3.63 14.36
CA PRO A 35 -1.84 4.46 15.33
C PRO A 35 -2.61 3.63 16.36
N TRP A 36 -2.63 4.08 17.62
CA TRP A 36 -3.24 3.36 18.74
C TRP A 36 -4.75 3.11 18.56
N TYR A 37 -5.43 3.91 17.73
CA TYR A 37 -6.86 3.77 17.44
C TYR A 37 -7.16 2.81 16.28
N VAL A 38 -6.14 2.33 15.56
CA VAL A 38 -6.32 1.33 14.50
C VAL A 38 -6.40 -0.04 15.17
N VAL A 39 -7.55 -0.69 15.04
CA VAL A 39 -7.81 -2.00 15.62
C VAL A 39 -7.16 -3.09 14.78
N GLY A 40 -6.63 -4.12 15.43
CA GLY A 40 -5.96 -5.25 14.78
C GLY A 40 -4.43 -5.13 14.82
N ARG A 41 -3.75 -5.84 13.90
CA ARG A 41 -2.29 -5.82 13.74
C ARG A 41 -1.91 -5.68 12.26
N PRO A 42 -2.34 -4.62 11.58
CA PRO A 42 -2.02 -4.46 10.16
C PRO A 42 -0.54 -4.16 9.96
N ARG A 43 -0.01 -4.56 8.80
CA ARG A 43 1.36 -4.21 8.39
C ARG A 43 1.45 -2.76 7.90
N GLY A 44 0.37 -2.24 7.32
CA GLY A 44 0.23 -0.87 6.85
C GLY A 44 -1.16 -0.29 7.11
N TYR A 45 -1.25 1.04 7.15
CA TYR A 45 -2.51 1.77 7.24
C TYR A 45 -2.37 3.15 6.61
N ALA A 46 -3.24 3.49 5.68
CA ALA A 46 -3.32 4.82 5.09
C ALA A 46 -4.40 5.71 5.75
N ASP A 47 -4.03 6.95 6.06
CA ASP A 47 -4.97 8.03 6.37
C ASP A 47 -4.62 9.28 5.56
N ARG A 48 -5.46 9.59 4.56
CA ARG A 48 -5.26 10.70 3.63
C ARG A 48 -3.92 10.56 2.91
N ASN A 49 -2.96 11.46 3.14
CA ASN A 49 -1.63 11.42 2.54
C ASN A 49 -0.56 10.79 3.46
N LYS A 50 -0.98 10.22 4.59
CA LYS A 50 -0.08 9.57 5.54
C LYS A 50 -0.20 8.07 5.42
N ILE A 51 0.93 7.39 5.37
CA ILE A 51 1.05 5.95 5.42
C ILE A 51 1.74 5.59 6.72
N TYR A 52 1.10 4.76 7.52
CA TYR A 52 1.61 4.22 8.75
C TYR A 52 2.03 2.78 8.49
N LEU A 53 3.29 2.45 8.74
CA LEU A 53 3.80 1.08 8.61
C LEU A 53 4.14 0.54 9.98
N ALA A 54 3.84 -0.72 10.25
CA ALA A 54 4.27 -1.35 11.50
C ALA A 54 5.81 -1.29 11.61
N ARG A 55 6.33 -1.33 12.83
CA ARG A 55 7.78 -1.21 13.05
C ARG A 55 8.53 -2.30 12.28
N GLY A 56 9.54 -1.90 11.52
CA GLY A 56 10.30 -2.81 10.64
C GLY A 56 9.63 -3.19 9.31
N GLU A 57 8.41 -2.73 9.02
CA GLU A 57 7.74 -2.98 7.72
C GLU A 57 8.13 -1.97 6.64
N PHE A 58 8.74 -0.84 7.00
CA PHE A 58 9.25 0.11 6.01
C PHE A 58 10.54 -0.39 5.36
N ARG A 59 10.39 -1.22 4.33
CA ARG A 59 11.47 -1.93 3.63
C ARG A 59 11.44 -1.66 2.13
N ILE A 60 12.00 -0.52 1.71
CA ILE A 60 12.04 -0.14 0.28
C ILE A 60 13.02 -0.99 -0.54
N ASP A 61 13.87 -1.76 0.15
CA ASP A 61 14.88 -2.65 -0.39
C ASP A 61 14.35 -4.06 -0.70
N THR A 62 13.09 -4.35 -0.37
CA THR A 62 12.47 -5.63 -0.69
C THR A 62 11.24 -5.50 -1.57
N VAL A 63 10.95 -6.58 -2.29
CA VAL A 63 9.76 -6.69 -3.13
C VAL A 63 8.49 -6.52 -2.28
N GLU A 64 8.46 -7.20 -1.11
CA GLU A 64 7.30 -7.19 -0.20
C GLU A 64 7.03 -5.80 0.38
N GLY A 65 8.08 -5.06 0.74
CA GLY A 65 7.91 -3.72 1.31
C GLY A 65 7.52 -2.71 0.24
N MET A 66 8.05 -2.82 -0.98
CA MET A 66 7.63 -1.99 -2.10
C MET A 66 6.20 -2.27 -2.57
N SER A 67 5.78 -3.55 -2.61
CA SER A 67 4.40 -3.90 -2.95
C SER A 67 3.41 -3.46 -1.88
N LEU A 68 3.75 -3.66 -0.59
CA LEU A 68 2.95 -3.14 0.53
C LEU A 68 2.83 -1.61 0.47
N LEU A 69 3.92 -0.91 0.17
CA LEU A 69 3.89 0.54 0.05
C LEU A 69 2.98 0.99 -1.11
N ALA A 70 2.98 0.26 -2.23
CA ALA A 70 2.06 0.50 -3.34
C ALA A 70 0.59 0.30 -2.92
N HIS A 71 0.29 -0.75 -2.14
CA HIS A 71 -1.03 -0.98 -1.56
C HIS A 71 -1.53 0.26 -0.80
N GLU A 72 -0.72 0.76 0.13
CA GLU A 72 -1.10 1.92 0.96
C GLU A 72 -1.23 3.21 0.14
N ILE A 73 -0.45 3.39 -0.92
CA ILE A 73 -0.56 4.54 -1.83
C ILE A 73 -1.89 4.50 -2.59
N VAL A 74 -2.43 3.32 -2.94
CA VAL A 74 -3.77 3.21 -3.55
C VAL A 74 -4.82 3.83 -2.64
N HIS A 75 -4.78 3.56 -1.34
CA HIS A 75 -5.68 4.18 -0.39
C HIS A 75 -5.50 5.71 -0.30
N CYS A 76 -4.25 6.20 -0.34
CA CYS A 76 -4.02 7.65 -0.42
C CYS A 76 -4.65 8.27 -1.67
N ARG A 77 -4.59 7.59 -2.83
CA ARG A 77 -5.25 8.03 -4.07
C ARG A 77 -6.78 7.99 -3.92
N GLN A 78 -7.34 6.93 -3.34
CA GLN A 78 -8.77 6.82 -3.11
C GLN A 78 -9.29 7.93 -2.17
N TYR A 79 -8.53 8.28 -1.13
CA TYR A 79 -8.84 9.45 -0.29
C TYR A 79 -8.90 10.75 -1.10
N GLU A 80 -7.99 10.95 -2.05
CA GLU A 80 -7.99 12.13 -2.93
C GLU A 80 -9.17 12.12 -3.90
N MET A 81 -9.50 10.97 -4.49
CA MET A 81 -10.57 10.84 -5.48
C MET A 81 -11.96 11.01 -4.87
N PHE A 82 -12.23 10.41 -3.71
CA PHE A 82 -13.56 10.38 -3.12
C PHE A 82 -13.77 11.43 -2.02
N GLY A 83 -12.68 11.95 -1.45
CA GLY A 83 -12.71 12.75 -0.23
C GLY A 83 -12.86 11.88 1.03
N VAL A 84 -12.43 12.43 2.16
CA VAL A 84 -12.27 11.68 3.43
C VAL A 84 -13.54 10.97 3.89
N TRP A 85 -14.66 11.69 3.92
CA TRP A 85 -15.91 11.16 4.47
C TRP A 85 -16.56 10.13 3.54
N ASN A 86 -16.60 10.41 2.25
CA ASN A 86 -17.19 9.49 1.27
C ASN A 86 -16.39 8.20 1.16
N PHE A 87 -15.06 8.28 1.17
CA PHE A 87 -14.20 7.09 1.16
C PHE A 87 -14.50 6.21 2.38
N ARG A 88 -14.45 6.77 3.58
CA ARG A 88 -14.72 6.03 4.83
C ARG A 88 -16.13 5.44 4.87
N ALA A 89 -17.14 6.20 4.45
CA ALA A 89 -18.53 5.76 4.42
C ALA A 89 -18.73 4.59 3.45
N ARG A 90 -18.17 4.67 2.23
CA ARG A 90 -18.23 3.58 1.25
C ARG A 90 -17.50 2.34 1.73
N TYR A 91 -16.28 2.53 2.25
CA TYR A 91 -15.46 1.44 2.79
C TYR A 91 -16.21 0.66 3.88
N LEU A 92 -16.76 1.37 4.88
CA LEU A 92 -17.53 0.75 5.95
C LEU A 92 -18.86 0.16 5.43
N GLY A 93 -19.53 0.84 4.50
CA GLY A 93 -20.78 0.37 3.90
C GLY A 93 -20.61 -0.97 3.17
N ASP A 94 -19.57 -1.10 2.35
CA ASP A 94 -19.24 -2.33 1.64
C ASP A 94 -18.86 -3.46 2.61
N TYR A 95 -18.07 -3.15 3.66
CA TYR A 95 -17.74 -4.09 4.72
C TYR A 95 -18.99 -4.65 5.40
N LEU A 96 -19.90 -3.78 5.86
CA LEU A 96 -21.14 -4.18 6.53
C LEU A 96 -22.09 -4.93 5.59
N MET A 97 -22.15 -4.54 4.31
CA MET A 97 -22.93 -5.25 3.31
C MET A 97 -22.40 -6.67 3.09
N ASN A 98 -21.08 -6.84 3.03
CA ASN A 98 -20.44 -8.15 2.90
C ASN A 98 -20.70 -9.03 4.13
N LEU A 99 -20.66 -8.48 5.34
CA LEU A 99 -21.06 -9.21 6.56
C LEU A 99 -22.53 -9.63 6.53
N ARG A 100 -23.43 -8.75 6.08
CA ARG A 100 -24.86 -9.07 5.92
C ARG A 100 -25.12 -10.18 4.90
N ARG A 101 -24.19 -10.39 3.95
CA ARG A 101 -24.21 -11.49 2.98
C ARG A 101 -23.65 -12.80 3.55
N GLY A 102 -23.29 -12.85 4.83
CA GLY A 102 -22.81 -14.04 5.52
C GLY A 102 -21.30 -14.30 5.38
N MET A 103 -20.53 -13.34 4.87
CA MET A 103 -19.07 -13.46 4.81
C MET A 103 -18.45 -13.39 6.22
N SER A 104 -17.36 -14.11 6.45
CA SER A 104 -16.53 -13.92 7.65
C SER A 104 -15.92 -12.51 7.70
N LEU A 105 -15.41 -12.08 8.86
CA LEU A 105 -14.80 -10.75 9.01
C LEU A 105 -13.66 -10.52 8.01
N ASP A 106 -12.84 -11.55 7.79
CA ASP A 106 -11.72 -11.50 6.86
C ASP A 106 -12.18 -11.47 5.40
N GLU A 107 -13.15 -12.30 5.02
CA GLU A 107 -13.72 -12.27 3.67
C GLU A 107 -14.44 -10.96 3.38
N ALA A 108 -15.17 -10.42 4.36
CA ALA A 108 -15.89 -9.16 4.19
C ALA A 108 -14.93 -8.00 3.94
N TYR A 109 -13.80 -7.97 4.64
CA TYR A 109 -12.70 -7.03 4.41
C TYR A 109 -12.03 -7.27 3.05
N ARG A 110 -11.73 -8.54 2.72
CA ARG A 110 -11.09 -8.89 1.46
C ARG A 110 -11.93 -8.56 0.22
N ASN A 111 -13.24 -8.56 0.34
CA ASN A 111 -14.15 -8.27 -0.77
C ASN A 111 -14.60 -6.79 -0.83
N ILE A 112 -14.01 -5.88 -0.04
CA ILE A 112 -14.26 -4.44 -0.24
C ILE A 112 -13.64 -4.00 -1.58
N PRO A 113 -14.36 -3.30 -2.47
CA PRO A 113 -13.83 -2.89 -3.78
C PRO A 113 -12.50 -2.13 -3.71
N PHE A 114 -12.36 -1.23 -2.71
CA PHE A 114 -11.13 -0.47 -2.49
C PHE A 114 -9.92 -1.34 -2.12
N GLU A 115 -10.16 -2.38 -1.35
CA GLU A 115 -9.17 -3.36 -0.95
C GLU A 115 -8.79 -4.30 -2.10
N VAL A 116 -9.76 -4.66 -2.95
CA VAL A 116 -9.51 -5.42 -4.18
C VAL A 116 -8.60 -4.64 -5.13
N GLU A 117 -8.88 -3.36 -5.35
CA GLU A 117 -8.05 -2.47 -6.16
C GLU A 117 -6.63 -2.34 -5.59
N ALA A 118 -6.50 -2.11 -4.28
CA ALA A 118 -5.20 -2.00 -3.62
C ALA A 118 -4.35 -3.28 -3.79
N ARG A 119 -4.97 -4.46 -3.62
CA ARG A 119 -4.29 -5.75 -3.83
C ARG A 119 -3.96 -6.04 -5.29
N MET A 120 -4.73 -5.52 -6.24
CA MET A 120 -4.38 -5.65 -7.66
C MET A 120 -3.06 -4.95 -7.97
N ILE A 121 -2.92 -3.70 -7.52
CA ILE A 121 -1.68 -2.93 -7.70
C ILE A 121 -0.53 -3.55 -6.91
N GLU A 122 -0.77 -3.97 -5.66
CA GLU A 122 0.22 -4.69 -4.85
C GLU A 122 0.78 -5.91 -5.59
N ARG A 123 -0.10 -6.78 -6.12
CA ARG A 123 0.31 -7.98 -6.88
C ARG A 123 1.07 -7.62 -8.16
N GLN A 124 0.63 -6.59 -8.86
CA GLN A 124 1.29 -6.14 -10.08
C GLN A 124 2.72 -5.66 -9.79
N VAL A 125 2.88 -4.78 -8.80
CA VAL A 125 4.17 -4.26 -8.34
C VAL A 125 5.07 -5.40 -7.86
N PHE A 126 4.54 -6.32 -7.05
CA PHE A 126 5.27 -7.48 -6.58
C PHE A 126 5.83 -8.30 -7.75
N SER A 127 4.97 -8.68 -8.70
CA SER A 127 5.36 -9.50 -9.85
C SER A 127 6.40 -8.82 -10.73
N GLU A 128 6.24 -7.53 -11.02
CA GLU A 128 7.15 -6.79 -11.90
C GLU A 128 8.53 -6.58 -11.24
N ILE A 129 8.58 -6.19 -9.96
CA ILE A 129 9.87 -6.03 -9.25
C ILE A 129 10.57 -7.39 -9.05
N SER A 130 9.83 -8.46 -8.74
CA SER A 130 10.40 -9.82 -8.66
C SER A 130 11.05 -10.22 -9.98
N ARG A 131 10.38 -9.96 -11.12
CA ARG A 131 10.90 -10.27 -12.45
C ARG A 131 12.17 -9.48 -12.75
N LEU A 132 12.15 -8.16 -12.55
CA LEU A 132 13.32 -7.30 -12.79
C LEU A 132 14.51 -7.68 -11.91
N SER A 133 14.26 -8.03 -10.64
CA SER A 133 15.30 -8.51 -9.73
C SER A 133 15.96 -9.79 -10.23
N ALA A 134 15.16 -10.75 -10.72
CA ALA A 134 15.68 -12.00 -11.28
C ALA A 134 16.49 -11.78 -12.57
N GLU A 135 16.00 -10.94 -13.48
CA GLU A 135 16.69 -10.59 -14.72
C GLU A 135 18.03 -9.89 -14.44
N THR A 136 18.05 -8.96 -13.49
CA THR A 136 19.28 -8.26 -13.09
C THR A 136 20.32 -9.24 -12.52
N LEU A 137 19.89 -10.18 -11.66
CA LEU A 137 20.78 -11.19 -11.10
C LEU A 137 21.35 -12.13 -12.18
N ASP A 138 20.56 -12.48 -13.20
CA ASP A 138 21.02 -13.29 -14.33
C ASP A 138 22.06 -12.55 -15.18
N GLN A 139 21.82 -11.26 -15.47
CA GLN A 139 22.77 -10.41 -16.20
C GLN A 139 24.10 -10.24 -15.45
N LEU A 140 24.05 -10.01 -14.14
CA LEU A 140 25.26 -9.89 -13.32
C LEU A 140 26.08 -11.18 -13.33
N LYS A 141 25.43 -12.35 -13.23
CA LYS A 141 26.12 -13.65 -13.34
C LYS A 141 26.81 -13.83 -14.68
N LYS A 142 26.17 -13.42 -15.78
CA LYS A 142 26.75 -13.49 -17.14
C LYS A 142 27.97 -12.59 -17.33
N LEU A 143 28.06 -11.47 -16.61
CA LEU A 143 29.20 -10.53 -16.67
C LEU A 143 30.38 -10.95 -15.78
N MET A 144 30.16 -11.87 -14.84
CA MET A 144 31.17 -12.37 -13.90
C MET A 144 31.81 -13.70 -14.36
N ILE A 145 31.49 -14.16 -15.57
CA ILE A 145 32.06 -15.34 -16.26
C ILE A 145 32.86 -14.83 -17.46
#